data_AF-A0A1F4SEC4-F1
#
_entry.id   AF-A0A1F4SEC4-F1
#
_cell.length_a   1.000
_cell.length_b   1.000
_cell.length_c   1.000
_cell.angle_alpha   90.00
_cell.angle_beta   90.00
_cell.angle_gamma   90.00
#
_symmetry.space_group_name_H-M   'P 1'
#
loop_
_entity.id
_entity.type
_entity.pdbx_description
1 polymer ?
#
loop_
_entity_poly.entity_id
_entity_poly.type
_entity_poly.pdbx_seq_one_letter_code
_entity_poly.pdbx_strand_id
1 'polypeptide(L)'
;MNKKQQSEKQTIDTAKKLSIEETKEIFLKKFHIGYDPDQVYKELSEAILKVKNKGINSVTDKEHALLTQATYINTLENSSILVETIDENYRPFLVNFAQELIKEHECNTPSEKALVQTIVVAYGRIMSLSKRLNTIHNFDYFSSDRNGYFCQLSKDLDRANRQFIVALQTLKQIKAPPLQVNIKTSTAFIANNQQMIDNREIPNEINSH
;
A
#
# COMPACT_ATOMS: atom_id res chain seq x y z
N MET A 1 -65.25 -29.28 -15.45
CA MET A 1 -64.57 -28.10 -14.88
C MET A 1 -63.91 -28.52 -13.58
N ASN A 2 -62.64 -28.96 -13.62
CA ASN A 2 -62.02 -29.62 -12.47
C ASN A 2 -60.48 -29.57 -12.54
N LYS A 3 -59.87 -29.36 -11.37
CA LYS A 3 -58.48 -29.62 -10.96
C LYS A 3 -57.31 -28.72 -11.42
N LYS A 4 -57.40 -27.95 -12.52
CA LYS A 4 -56.24 -27.13 -12.97
C LYS A 4 -56.04 -25.78 -12.25
N GLN A 5 -57.11 -25.18 -11.70
CA GLN A 5 -57.03 -23.87 -11.02
C GLN A 5 -56.75 -23.94 -9.51
N GLN A 6 -56.71 -25.13 -8.91
CA GLN A 6 -56.35 -25.31 -7.50
C GLN A 6 -54.87 -25.65 -7.29
N SER A 7 -54.15 -26.13 -8.32
CA SER A 7 -52.71 -26.41 -8.21
C SER A 7 -51.81 -25.17 -8.39
N GLU A 8 -52.33 -24.08 -8.98
CA GLU A 8 -51.57 -22.82 -9.15
C GLU A 8 -51.67 -21.88 -7.93
N LYS A 9 -52.60 -22.12 -7.01
CA LYS A 9 -52.76 -21.30 -5.79
C LYS A 9 -51.94 -21.77 -4.59
N GLN A 10 -51.24 -22.91 -4.68
CA GLN A 10 -50.49 -23.48 -3.54
C GLN A 10 -48.96 -23.32 -3.63
N THR A 11 -48.42 -22.77 -4.71
CA THR A 11 -46.96 -22.58 -4.87
C THR A 11 -46.45 -21.20 -4.45
N ILE A 12 -47.30 -20.33 -3.90
CA ILE A 12 -46.91 -18.95 -3.54
C ILE A 12 -46.60 -18.80 -2.04
N ASP A 13 -46.90 -19.78 -1.19
CA ASP A 13 -46.98 -19.57 0.26
C ASP A 13 -45.80 -20.09 1.11
N THR A 14 -44.58 -20.14 0.57
CA THR A 14 -43.36 -20.42 1.39
C THR A 14 -42.11 -19.66 0.93
N ALA A 15 -42.24 -18.47 0.34
CA ALA A 15 -41.12 -17.54 0.33
C ALA A 15 -41.05 -16.87 1.70
N LYS A 16 -40.31 -17.48 2.64
CA LYS A 16 -39.97 -16.86 3.94
C LYS A 16 -39.44 -15.46 3.63
N LYS A 17 -40.13 -14.40 4.10
CA LYS A 17 -39.63 -13.03 3.94
C LYS A 17 -38.27 -12.97 4.61
N LEU A 18 -37.22 -12.83 3.81
CA LEU A 18 -35.86 -12.69 4.31
C LEU A 18 -35.79 -11.47 5.22
N SER A 19 -35.05 -11.58 6.31
CA SER A 19 -34.73 -10.42 7.13
C SER A 19 -33.89 -9.42 6.32
N ILE A 20 -33.83 -8.17 6.78
CA ILE A 20 -33.00 -7.14 6.14
C ILE A 20 -31.52 -7.57 6.18
N GLU A 21 -31.07 -8.17 7.28
CA GLU A 21 -29.71 -8.70 7.41
C GLU A 21 -29.44 -9.86 6.46
N GLU A 22 -30.35 -10.84 6.36
CA GLU A 22 -30.18 -11.99 5.45
C GLU A 22 -30.20 -11.53 3.98
N THR A 23 -31.03 -10.54 3.65
CA THR A 23 -31.07 -9.95 2.30
C THR A 23 -29.77 -9.21 1.98
N LYS A 24 -29.22 -8.45 2.93
CA LYS A 24 -27.91 -7.79 2.79
C LYS A 24 -26.79 -8.81 2.63
N GLU A 25 -26.81 -9.89 3.41
CA GLU A 25 -25.78 -10.92 3.34
C GLU A 25 -25.81 -11.67 1.99
N ILE A 26 -26.99 -12.01 1.49
CA ILE A 26 -27.16 -12.61 0.16
C ILE A 26 -26.77 -11.62 -0.95
N PHE A 27 -27.13 -10.35 -0.82
CA PHE A 27 -26.73 -9.32 -1.77
C PHE A 27 -25.20 -9.18 -1.81
N LEU A 28 -24.53 -9.06 -0.66
CA LEU A 28 -23.06 -8.97 -0.60
C LEU A 28 -22.37 -10.24 -1.10
N LYS A 29 -22.97 -11.43 -0.93
CA LYS A 29 -22.42 -12.70 -1.41
C LYS A 29 -22.66 -12.97 -2.90
N LYS A 30 -23.67 -12.37 -3.51
CA LYS A 30 -24.06 -12.64 -4.91
C LYS A 30 -23.81 -11.47 -5.85
N PHE A 31 -23.80 -10.25 -5.32
CA PHE A 31 -23.60 -9.04 -6.07
C PHE A 31 -22.11 -8.73 -6.11
N HIS A 32 -21.44 -9.32 -7.08
CA HIS A 32 -20.08 -8.97 -7.42
C HIS A 32 -20.11 -7.81 -8.41
N ILE A 33 -19.39 -6.74 -8.09
CA ILE A 33 -19.12 -5.67 -9.05
C ILE A 33 -18.16 -6.26 -10.10
N GLY A 34 -18.24 -5.86 -11.38
CA GLY A 34 -17.42 -6.41 -12.47
C GLY A 34 -15.88 -6.27 -12.32
N TYR A 35 -15.40 -5.81 -11.17
CA TYR A 35 -14.00 -5.69 -10.79
C TYR A 35 -13.68 -6.48 -9.50
N ASP A 36 -14.56 -7.39 -9.06
CA ASP A 36 -14.29 -8.26 -7.92
C ASP A 36 -13.13 -9.21 -8.24
N PRO A 37 -12.03 -9.19 -7.46
CA PRO A 37 -10.88 -10.07 -7.67
C PRO A 37 -11.25 -11.55 -7.79
N ASP A 38 -12.19 -12.04 -6.96
CA ASP A 38 -12.55 -13.45 -6.92
C ASP A 38 -13.23 -13.89 -8.21
N GLN A 39 -14.06 -13.01 -8.79
CA GLN A 39 -14.68 -13.25 -10.08
C GLN A 39 -13.64 -13.27 -11.20
N VAL A 40 -12.69 -12.31 -11.21
CA VAL A 40 -11.61 -12.26 -12.20
C VAL A 40 -10.77 -13.53 -12.17
N TYR A 41 -10.39 -14.02 -10.98
CA TYR A 41 -9.63 -15.27 -10.87
C TYR A 41 -10.43 -16.50 -11.27
N LYS A 42 -11.73 -16.54 -10.97
CA LYS A 42 -12.61 -17.63 -11.41
C LYS A 42 -12.66 -17.69 -12.94
N GLU A 43 -12.93 -16.57 -13.60
CA GLU A 43 -12.96 -16.50 -15.07
C GLU A 43 -11.60 -16.80 -15.69
N LEU A 44 -10.51 -16.30 -15.08
CA LEU A 44 -9.14 -16.59 -15.52
C LEU A 44 -8.80 -18.08 -15.39
N SER A 45 -9.26 -18.77 -14.34
CA SER A 45 -9.01 -20.21 -14.17
C SER A 45 -9.65 -21.04 -15.29
N GLU A 46 -10.88 -20.68 -15.69
CA GLU A 46 -11.58 -21.32 -16.81
C GLU A 46 -10.88 -21.05 -18.14
N ALA A 47 -10.37 -19.83 -18.34
CA ALA A 47 -9.57 -19.45 -19.50
C ALA A 47 -8.27 -20.25 -19.59
N ILE A 48 -7.51 -20.35 -18.49
CA ILE A 48 -6.25 -21.10 -18.43
C ILE A 48 -6.48 -22.58 -18.78
N LEU A 49 -7.57 -23.19 -18.30
CA LEU A 49 -7.92 -24.57 -18.64
C LEU A 49 -8.21 -24.75 -20.14
N LYS A 50 -8.86 -23.78 -20.79
CA LYS A 50 -9.10 -23.81 -22.24
C LYS A 50 -7.80 -23.71 -23.04
N VAL A 51 -6.91 -22.80 -22.65
CA VAL A 51 -5.60 -22.61 -23.29
C VAL A 51 -4.72 -23.86 -23.11
N LYS A 52 -4.72 -24.46 -21.92
CA LYS A 52 -3.97 -25.71 -21.66
C LYS A 52 -4.43 -26.86 -22.56
N ASN A 53 -5.72 -26.92 -22.89
CA ASN A 53 -6.30 -27.97 -23.71
C ASN A 53 -6.20 -27.70 -25.24
N LYS A 54 -6.07 -26.43 -25.66
CA LYS A 54 -6.07 -26.03 -27.08
C LYS A 54 -4.72 -25.48 -27.60
N GLY A 55 -3.76 -25.22 -26.71
CA GLY A 55 -2.46 -24.62 -27.02
C GLY A 55 -2.44 -23.10 -26.93
N ILE A 56 -1.25 -22.52 -26.74
CA ILE A 56 -1.03 -21.07 -26.50
C ILE A 56 -1.56 -20.18 -27.64
N ASN A 57 -1.65 -20.70 -28.87
CA ASN A 57 -2.13 -19.94 -30.03
C ASN A 57 -3.65 -19.69 -30.02
N SER A 58 -4.38 -20.19 -29.02
CA SER A 58 -5.83 -19.98 -28.89
C SER A 58 -6.22 -18.88 -27.90
N VAL A 59 -5.27 -18.09 -27.40
CA VAL A 59 -5.58 -17.01 -26.46
C VAL A 59 -6.36 -15.92 -27.18
N THR A 60 -7.56 -15.64 -26.68
CA THR A 60 -8.47 -14.61 -27.20
C THR A 60 -8.21 -13.27 -26.52
N ASP A 61 -8.68 -12.17 -27.12
CA ASP A 61 -8.60 -10.82 -26.53
C ASP A 61 -9.24 -10.74 -25.13
N LYS A 62 -10.31 -11.53 -24.92
CA LYS A 62 -10.96 -11.62 -23.60
C LYS A 62 -10.03 -12.24 -22.54
N GLU A 63 -9.26 -13.25 -22.91
CA GLU A 63 -8.34 -13.93 -22.01
C GLU A 63 -7.12 -13.05 -21.72
N HIS A 64 -6.64 -12.30 -22.72
CA HIS A 64 -5.65 -11.25 -22.51
C HIS A 64 -6.15 -10.17 -21.53
N ALA A 65 -7.40 -9.71 -21.66
CA ALA A 65 -7.98 -8.74 -20.74
C ALA A 65 -8.04 -9.27 -19.30
N LEU A 66 -8.42 -10.54 -19.10
CA LEU A 66 -8.43 -11.19 -17.78
C LEU A 66 -7.03 -11.29 -17.17
N LEU A 67 -6.00 -11.62 -17.97
CA LEU A 67 -4.61 -11.64 -17.52
C LEU A 67 -4.13 -10.25 -17.09
N THR A 68 -4.49 -9.22 -17.85
CA THR A 68 -4.19 -7.82 -17.51
C THR A 68 -4.87 -7.41 -16.20
N GLN A 69 -6.15 -7.74 -16.02
CA GLN A 69 -6.86 -7.46 -14.77
C GLN A 69 -6.23 -8.18 -13.56
N ALA A 70 -5.89 -9.46 -13.71
CA ALA A 70 -5.19 -10.22 -12.66
C ALA A 70 -3.79 -9.65 -12.35
N THR A 71 -3.14 -9.05 -13.34
CA THR A 71 -1.85 -8.36 -13.15
C THR A 71 -2.01 -7.09 -12.30
N TYR A 72 -3.12 -6.35 -12.48
CA TYR A 72 -3.43 -5.17 -11.65
C TYR A 72 -3.90 -5.54 -10.24
N ILE A 73 -4.67 -6.62 -10.07
CA ILE A 73 -5.06 -7.11 -8.74
C ILE A 73 -3.81 -7.44 -7.91
N ASN A 74 -2.81 -8.07 -8.54
CA ASN A 74 -1.55 -8.45 -7.91
C ASN A 74 -0.46 -7.36 -7.97
N THR A 75 -0.82 -6.08 -8.18
CA THR A 75 0.18 -5.05 -8.47
C THR A 75 1.22 -4.85 -7.37
N LEU A 76 0.83 -5.07 -6.12
CA LEU A 76 1.73 -4.96 -4.97
C LEU A 76 2.78 -6.09 -4.93
N GLU A 77 2.47 -7.25 -5.53
CA GLU A 77 3.36 -8.41 -5.58
C GLU A 77 4.28 -8.38 -6.81
N ASN A 78 3.72 -8.04 -7.98
CA ASN A 78 4.46 -8.08 -9.24
C ASN A 78 5.05 -6.72 -9.66
N SER A 79 4.77 -5.65 -8.90
CA SER A 79 5.20 -4.28 -9.21
C SER A 79 4.75 -3.78 -10.59
N SER A 80 3.62 -4.26 -11.12
CA SER A 80 3.15 -3.87 -12.46
C SER A 80 2.88 -2.37 -12.60
N ILE A 81 2.27 -1.74 -11.60
CA ILE A 81 1.98 -0.30 -11.62
C ILE A 81 3.25 0.54 -11.48
N LEU A 82 4.28 0.02 -10.80
CA LEU A 82 5.60 0.67 -10.73
C LEU A 82 6.12 0.90 -12.15
N VAL A 83 6.09 -0.16 -12.98
CA VAL A 83 6.61 -0.19 -14.35
C VAL A 83 5.94 0.86 -15.26
N GLU A 84 4.67 1.16 -15.04
CA GLU A 84 3.92 2.16 -15.81
C GLU A 84 4.30 3.61 -15.47
N THR A 85 4.81 3.85 -14.25
CA THR A 85 5.08 5.21 -13.75
C THR A 85 6.51 5.70 -13.98
N ILE A 86 7.39 4.84 -14.48
CA ILE A 86 8.83 5.07 -14.60
C ILE A 86 9.31 4.96 -16.05
N ASP A 87 10.46 5.58 -16.33
CA ASP A 87 11.12 5.50 -17.63
C ASP A 87 11.50 4.05 -17.95
N GLU A 88 11.31 3.65 -19.21
CA GLU A 88 11.45 2.26 -19.64
C GLU A 88 12.84 1.68 -19.36
N ASN A 89 13.86 2.53 -19.46
CA ASN A 89 15.26 2.14 -19.28
C ASN A 89 15.58 1.72 -17.84
N TYR A 90 14.80 2.20 -16.86
CA TYR A 90 15.01 1.90 -15.44
C TYR A 90 14.09 0.80 -14.92
N ARG A 91 13.12 0.31 -15.71
CA ARG A 91 12.11 -0.68 -15.27
C ARG A 91 12.72 -1.94 -14.63
N PRO A 92 13.66 -2.67 -15.27
CA PRO A 92 14.17 -3.90 -14.68
C PRO A 92 14.91 -3.66 -13.37
N PHE A 93 15.71 -2.59 -13.33
CA PHE A 93 16.46 -2.20 -12.14
C PHE A 93 15.51 -1.81 -10.99
N LEU A 94 14.50 -0.97 -11.25
CA LEU A 94 13.59 -0.49 -10.21
C LEU A 94 12.67 -1.60 -9.69
N VAL A 95 12.24 -2.54 -10.55
CA VAL A 95 11.53 -3.75 -10.09
C VAL A 95 12.40 -4.59 -9.18
N ASN A 96 13.67 -4.84 -9.55
CA ASN A 96 14.60 -5.57 -8.70
C ASN A 96 14.84 -4.83 -7.37
N PHE A 97 15.01 -3.51 -7.42
CA PHE A 97 15.21 -2.69 -6.22
C PHE A 97 14.01 -2.75 -5.26
N ALA A 98 12.78 -2.77 -5.79
CA ALA A 98 11.58 -2.98 -4.98
C ALA A 98 11.58 -4.35 -4.29
N GLN A 99 11.94 -5.41 -5.01
CA GLN A 99 12.02 -6.77 -4.47
C GLN A 99 13.10 -6.88 -3.38
N GLU A 100 14.25 -6.26 -3.58
CA GLU A 100 15.33 -6.20 -2.60
C GLU A 100 14.89 -5.48 -1.33
N LEU A 101 14.23 -4.32 -1.43
CA LEU A 101 13.72 -3.59 -0.27
C LEU A 101 12.62 -4.35 0.48
N ILE A 102 11.71 -5.03 -0.24
CA ILE A 102 10.69 -5.90 0.37
C ILE A 102 11.36 -7.01 1.18
N LYS A 103 12.43 -7.61 0.64
CA LYS A 103 13.18 -8.67 1.30
C LYS A 103 14.01 -8.16 2.48
N GLU A 104 14.70 -7.03 2.33
CA GLU A 104 15.54 -6.41 3.37
C GLU A 104 14.73 -6.05 4.62
N HIS A 105 13.51 -5.53 4.42
CA HIS A 105 12.65 -5.07 5.50
C HIS A 105 11.56 -6.08 5.89
N GLU A 106 11.55 -7.28 5.32
CA GLU A 106 10.53 -8.31 5.57
C GLU A 106 9.09 -7.76 5.42
N CYS A 107 8.82 -7.07 4.31
CA CYS A 107 7.53 -6.44 4.05
C CYS A 107 6.48 -7.49 3.68
N ASN A 108 5.56 -7.75 4.61
CA ASN A 108 4.52 -8.78 4.47
C ASN A 108 3.14 -8.18 4.23
N THR A 109 2.90 -6.97 4.73
CA THR A 109 1.58 -6.33 4.63
C THR A 109 1.44 -5.50 3.34
N PRO A 110 0.22 -5.32 2.81
CA PRO A 110 -0.02 -4.49 1.64
C PRO A 110 0.47 -3.05 1.81
N SER A 111 0.31 -2.47 3.01
CA SER A 111 0.75 -1.10 3.30
C SER A 111 2.27 -0.95 3.24
N GLU A 112 3.03 -1.95 3.74
CA GLU A 112 4.50 -1.95 3.64
C GLU A 112 4.96 -2.09 2.19
N LYS A 113 4.34 -2.99 1.41
CA LYS A 113 4.66 -3.17 -0.01
C LYS A 113 4.34 -1.91 -0.83
N ALA A 114 3.21 -1.27 -0.56
CA ALA A 114 2.86 0.02 -1.18
C ALA A 114 3.87 1.13 -0.84
N LEU A 115 4.38 1.14 0.40
CA LEU A 115 5.40 2.08 0.83
C LEU A 115 6.72 1.82 0.10
N VAL A 116 7.14 0.56 -0.05
CA VAL A 116 8.32 0.20 -0.87
C VAL A 116 8.16 0.68 -2.31
N GLN A 117 7.01 0.43 -2.94
CA GLN A 117 6.77 0.92 -4.31
C GLN A 117 6.87 2.45 -4.39
N THR A 118 6.36 3.16 -3.38
CA THR A 118 6.47 4.63 -3.30
C THR A 118 7.93 5.10 -3.23
N ILE A 119 8.76 4.43 -2.42
CA ILE A 119 10.22 4.70 -2.34
C ILE A 119 10.86 4.55 -3.73
N VAL A 120 10.56 3.44 -4.41
CA VAL A 120 11.17 3.11 -5.69
C VAL A 120 10.69 4.04 -6.82
N VAL A 121 9.41 4.42 -6.85
CA VAL A 121 8.90 5.45 -7.79
C VAL A 121 9.64 6.77 -7.58
N ALA A 122 9.79 7.21 -6.33
CA ALA A 122 10.49 8.45 -6.01
C ALA A 122 11.95 8.37 -6.47
N TYR A 123 12.63 7.24 -6.24
CA TYR A 123 14.00 7.02 -6.71
C TYR A 123 14.11 7.03 -8.25
N GLY A 124 13.20 6.36 -8.94
CA GLY A 124 13.15 6.37 -10.40
C GLY A 124 12.94 7.79 -10.97
N ARG A 125 12.11 8.60 -10.32
CA ARG A 125 11.95 10.03 -10.67
C ARG A 125 13.23 10.81 -10.45
N ILE A 126 13.96 10.59 -9.35
CA ILE A 126 15.27 11.23 -9.10
C ILE A 126 16.24 10.91 -10.24
N MET A 127 16.34 9.64 -10.65
CA MET A 127 17.23 9.25 -11.75
C MET A 127 16.84 9.92 -13.08
N SER A 128 15.55 9.86 -13.44
CA SER A 128 15.05 10.47 -14.69
C SER A 128 15.23 11.98 -14.72
N LEU A 129 14.94 12.68 -13.62
CA LEU A 129 15.10 14.13 -13.51
C LEU A 129 16.58 14.53 -13.51
N SER A 130 17.44 13.77 -12.82
CA SER A 130 18.88 14.01 -12.82
C SER A 130 19.48 13.82 -14.20
N LYS A 131 19.06 12.78 -14.94
CA LYS A 131 19.47 12.59 -16.34
C LYS A 131 19.04 13.77 -17.23
N ARG A 132 17.80 14.24 -17.08
CA ARG A 132 17.31 15.42 -17.82
C ARG A 132 18.08 16.69 -17.47
N LEU A 133 18.44 16.88 -16.20
CA LEU A 133 19.27 18.01 -15.79
C LEU A 133 20.69 17.91 -16.36
N ASN A 134 21.29 16.71 -16.40
CA ASN A 134 22.63 16.53 -16.94
C ASN A 134 22.72 16.83 -18.44
N THR A 135 21.63 16.65 -19.20
CA THR A 135 21.60 17.04 -20.62
C THR A 135 21.69 18.56 -20.86
N ILE A 136 21.61 19.38 -19.82
CA ILE A 136 21.59 20.84 -19.90
C ILE A 136 22.99 21.45 -20.03
N HIS A 137 24.04 20.74 -19.63
CA HIS A 137 25.40 21.28 -19.62
C HIS A 137 25.97 21.67 -21.01
N ASN A 138 25.29 21.31 -22.10
CA ASN A 138 25.75 21.51 -23.48
C ASN A 138 24.92 22.54 -24.28
N PHE A 139 24.31 23.54 -23.62
CA PHE A 139 23.54 24.56 -24.35
C PHE A 139 24.36 25.81 -24.69
N ASP A 140 24.35 26.18 -25.96
CA ASP A 140 24.96 27.42 -26.48
C ASP A 140 24.14 28.69 -26.17
N TYR A 141 22.86 28.56 -25.77
CA TYR A 141 21.99 29.71 -25.47
C TYR A 141 20.91 29.41 -24.42
N PHE A 142 20.69 30.39 -23.52
CA PHE A 142 19.65 30.37 -22.49
C PHE A 142 18.51 31.33 -22.84
N SER A 143 17.28 30.80 -22.94
CA SER A 143 16.06 31.61 -23.04
C SER A 143 15.29 31.63 -21.71
N SER A 144 14.43 32.63 -21.51
CA SER A 144 13.58 32.74 -20.32
C SER A 144 12.72 31.49 -20.08
N ASP A 145 12.10 30.95 -21.14
CA ASP A 145 11.25 29.76 -21.05
C ASP A 145 12.05 28.51 -20.65
N ARG A 146 13.27 28.36 -21.17
CA ARG A 146 14.17 27.26 -20.78
C ARG A 146 14.59 27.38 -19.32
N ASN A 147 14.92 28.59 -18.87
CA ASN A 147 15.26 28.83 -17.48
C ASN A 147 14.08 28.49 -16.55
N GLY A 148 12.85 28.83 -16.96
CA GLY A 148 11.63 28.44 -16.27
C GLY A 148 11.45 26.91 -16.18
N TYR A 149 11.66 26.21 -17.30
CA TYR A 149 11.62 24.75 -17.34
C TYR A 149 12.67 24.10 -16.43
N PHE A 150 13.90 24.62 -16.40
CA PHE A 150 14.96 24.09 -15.52
C PHE A 150 14.69 24.36 -14.04
N CYS A 151 14.14 25.52 -13.72
CA CYS A 151 13.67 25.83 -12.38
C CYS A 151 12.59 24.83 -11.94
N GLN A 152 11.66 24.48 -12.83
CA GLN A 152 10.63 23.48 -12.55
C GLN A 152 11.23 22.07 -12.37
N LEU A 153 12.12 21.63 -13.26
CA LEU A 153 12.81 20.34 -13.11
C LEU A 153 13.57 20.23 -11.79
N SER A 154 14.26 21.30 -11.38
CA SER A 154 15.01 21.34 -10.13
C SER A 154 14.09 21.22 -8.91
N LYS A 155 12.92 21.88 -8.93
CA LYS A 155 11.90 21.75 -7.89
C LYS A 155 11.29 20.35 -7.83
N ASP A 156 11.02 19.75 -8.99
CA ASP A 156 10.49 18.38 -9.05
C ASP A 156 11.52 17.36 -8.56
N LEU A 157 12.82 17.60 -8.82
CA LEU A 157 13.90 16.78 -8.29
C LEU A 157 13.99 16.88 -6.77
N ASP A 158 13.94 18.09 -6.20
CA ASP A 158 13.91 18.27 -4.74
C ASP A 158 12.69 17.57 -4.11
N ARG A 159 11.51 17.71 -4.73
CA ARG A 159 10.30 17.02 -4.28
C ARG A 159 10.46 15.50 -4.30
N ALA A 160 11.01 14.94 -5.37
CA ALA A 160 11.24 13.50 -5.48
C ALA A 160 12.24 13.00 -4.42
N ASN A 161 13.31 13.76 -4.16
CA ASN A 161 14.27 13.46 -3.08
C ASN A 161 13.60 13.45 -1.70
N ARG A 162 12.78 14.45 -1.38
CA ARG A 162 12.04 14.47 -0.11
C ARG A 162 11.06 13.30 0.01
N GLN A 163 10.33 12.99 -1.06
CA GLN A 163 9.42 11.84 -1.08
C GLN A 163 10.17 10.52 -0.82
N PHE A 164 11.32 10.33 -1.45
CA PHE A 164 12.18 9.16 -1.24
C PHE A 164 12.63 9.05 0.22
N ILE A 165 13.19 10.12 0.79
CA ILE A 165 13.70 10.14 2.17
C ILE A 165 12.58 9.87 3.16
N VAL A 166 11.45 10.58 3.04
CA VAL A 166 10.32 10.46 3.96
C VAL A 166 9.72 9.06 3.91
N ALA A 167 9.51 8.50 2.72
CA ALA A 167 8.96 7.15 2.58
C ALA A 167 9.90 6.09 3.17
N LEU A 168 11.22 6.20 2.92
CA LEU A 168 12.21 5.27 3.46
C LEU A 168 12.32 5.37 4.99
N GLN A 169 12.31 6.58 5.54
CA GLN A 169 12.31 6.78 6.99
C GLN A 169 11.04 6.22 7.63
N THR A 170 9.89 6.41 6.99
CA THR A 170 8.60 5.87 7.45
C THR A 170 8.63 4.35 7.48
N LEU A 171 9.19 3.71 6.44
CA LEU A 171 9.32 2.25 6.40
C LEU A 171 10.21 1.75 7.54
N LYS A 172 11.36 2.40 7.75
CA LYS A 172 12.27 2.07 8.87
C LYS A 172 11.62 2.27 10.23
N GLN A 173 10.78 3.29 10.40
CA GLN A 173 10.04 3.52 11.65
C GLN A 173 8.98 2.45 11.90
N ILE A 174 8.22 2.04 10.87
CA ILE A 174 7.23 0.94 10.98
C ILE A 174 7.93 -0.36 11.36
N LYS A 175 9.13 -0.60 10.83
CA LYS A 175 9.94 -1.80 11.11
C LYS A 175 10.79 -1.69 12.38
N ALA A 176 10.83 -0.54 13.04
CA ALA A 176 11.58 -0.38 14.27
C ALA A 176 10.89 -1.15 15.41
N PRO A 177 11.64 -1.84 16.28
CA PRO A 177 11.06 -2.54 17.41
C PRO A 177 10.32 -1.57 18.34
N PRO A 178 9.17 -1.96 18.91
CA PRO A 178 8.46 -1.10 19.85
C PRO A 178 9.36 -0.81 21.05
N LEU A 179 9.59 0.46 21.34
CA LEU A 179 10.34 0.90 22.51
C LEU A 179 9.60 0.42 23.77
N GLN A 180 10.08 -0.67 24.37
CA GLN A 180 9.64 -1.08 25.70
C GLN A 180 10.22 -0.10 26.72
N VAL A 181 9.56 1.05 26.89
CA VAL A 181 9.85 1.93 28.01
C VAL A 181 9.29 1.25 29.25
N ASN A 182 10.11 0.42 29.87
CA ASN A 182 9.80 -0.19 31.15
C ASN A 182 9.90 0.92 32.19
N ILE A 183 8.84 1.73 32.33
CA ILE A 183 8.74 2.76 33.36
C ILE A 183 8.70 2.01 34.68
N LYS A 184 9.88 1.87 35.31
CA LYS A 184 9.98 1.41 36.70
C LYS A 184 9.31 2.48 37.57
N THR A 185 8.00 2.39 37.75
CA THR A 185 7.21 3.21 38.67
C THR A 185 7.76 3.20 40.10
N SER A 186 8.54 2.18 40.47
CA SER A 186 9.26 2.11 41.74
C SER A 186 10.28 3.24 41.93
N THR A 187 10.97 3.72 40.89
CA THR A 187 11.89 4.87 41.02
C THR A 187 11.17 6.22 41.09
N ALA A 188 9.96 6.33 40.53
CA ALA A 188 9.14 7.54 40.67
C ALA A 188 8.60 7.70 42.10
N PHE A 189 8.28 6.58 42.78
CA PHE A 189 7.94 6.60 44.21
C PHE A 189 9.15 6.95 45.09
N ILE A 190 10.35 6.47 44.76
CA ILE A 190 11.57 6.81 45.52
C ILE A 190 11.91 8.30 45.39
N ALA A 191 11.76 8.90 44.20
CA ALA A 191 11.96 10.34 44.00
C ALA A 191 10.94 11.19 44.78
N ASN A 192 9.67 10.78 44.83
CA ASN A 192 8.63 11.48 45.60
C ASN A 192 8.86 11.36 47.13
N ASN A 193 9.35 10.20 47.59
CA ASN A 193 9.70 10.01 49.00
C ASN A 193 10.98 10.77 49.41
N GLN A 194 11.92 11.01 48.51
CA GLN A 194 13.10 11.85 48.80
C GLN A 194 12.73 13.32 48.96
N GLN A 195 11.79 13.85 48.17
CA GLN A 195 11.28 15.22 48.35
C GLN A 195 10.51 15.42 49.67
N MET A 196 9.87 14.38 50.18
CA MET A 196 9.12 14.43 51.45
C MET A 196 10.03 14.35 52.71
N ILE A 197 11.26 13.86 52.57
CA ILE A 197 12.24 13.77 53.68
C ILE A 197 13.03 15.07 53.82
N ASP A 198 13.32 15.76 52.71
CA ASP A 198 14.14 16.99 52.70
C ASP A 198 13.42 18.23 53.28
N ASN A 199 12.09 18.17 53.45
CA ASN A 199 11.27 19.25 53.99
C ASN A 199 10.99 19.16 55.51
N ARG A 200 11.70 18.32 56.26
CA ARG A 200 11.61 18.30 57.74
C ARG A 200 12.72 19.15 58.34
N GLU A 201 12.43 20.43 58.53
CA GLU A 201 13.22 21.32 59.38
C GLU A 201 13.38 20.70 60.78
N ILE A 202 14.62 20.53 61.22
CA ILE A 202 14.99 20.06 62.55
C ILE A 202 14.72 21.20 63.55
N PRO A 203 13.92 21.01 64.62
CA PRO A 203 13.74 22.05 65.63
C PRO A 203 15.04 22.29 66.40
N ASN A 204 15.46 23.55 66.47
CA ASN A 204 16.58 24.03 67.28
C ASN A 204 16.34 23.82 68.78
N GLU A 205 17.27 23.16 69.48
CA GLU A 205 17.55 23.43 70.91
C GLU A 205 19.05 23.32 71.28
N ILE A 206 19.62 24.51 71.56
CA ILE A 206 20.36 24.94 72.76
C ILE A 206 21.81 24.42 73.04
N ASN A 207 22.73 25.38 72.86
CA ASN A 207 24.04 25.68 73.47
C ASN A 207 24.61 24.83 74.64
N SER A 208 25.94 24.63 74.60
CA SER A 208 26.80 24.59 75.79
C SER A 208 28.10 25.39 75.60
N HIS A 209 28.11 26.62 76.12
CA HIS A 209 29.23 27.25 76.84
C HIS A 209 28.65 28.04 78.00
#